data_AF-A0A9X4RCH3-F1
#
_entry.id   AF-A0A9X4RCH3-F1
#
_cell.length_a   1.000
_cell.length_b   1.000
_cell.length_c   1.000
_cell.angle_alpha   90.00
_cell.angle_beta   90.00
_cell.angle_gamma   90.00
#
_symmetry.space_group_name_H-M   'P 1'
#
loop_
_entity.id
_entity.type
_entity.pdbx_description
1 polymer ?
#
loop_
_entity_poly.entity_id
_entity_poly.type
_entity_poly.pdbx_seq_one_letter_code
_entity_poly.pdbx_strand_id
1 'polypeptide(L)'
;MNCTRCDRTTDDTFLCWECVRGLRGQLRTIPWLVAQLQLSITRQSKLSANRVGGRSDETPVPFDERASDALDHLHTTLVRWVRDLTESRGATYTGADGTPALGMWLAHNVVTVMHSEDAGLLCSEVDTAVQHAGRAIDQPDPPIYRGPCPTVTGDGYRNLADRCGADLYGARGTDFVRCHRCGCQHDVRKLEQRMLAEMDDRLMTGAEIRRVMRELGEPVPESTFFHWRKTSRIQARGWMHDGRITDHFLHRNDPPVFRLGDVRTARQGGVDVVE
;
A
#
# COMPACT_ATOMS: atom_id res chain seq x y z
N MET A 1 18.19 46.66 0.87
CA MET A 1 18.84 45.34 0.67
C MET A 1 18.06 44.53 -0.39
N ASN A 2 18.47 43.32 -0.74
CA ASN A 2 17.69 42.42 -1.60
C ASN A 2 17.21 41.21 -0.80
N CYS A 3 16.01 40.73 -1.12
CA CYS A 3 15.43 39.53 -0.55
C CYS A 3 16.31 38.30 -0.86
N THR A 4 16.79 37.60 0.15
CA THR A 4 17.70 36.44 0.01
C THR A 4 17.04 35.21 -0.63
N ARG A 5 15.72 35.23 -0.87
CA ARG A 5 14.98 34.17 -1.58
C ARG A 5 14.67 34.48 -3.04
N CYS A 6 14.35 35.73 -3.38
CA CYS A 6 13.81 36.09 -4.70
C CYS A 6 14.41 37.35 -5.32
N ASP A 7 15.46 37.90 -4.73
CA ASP A 7 16.21 39.08 -5.18
C ASP A 7 15.41 40.39 -5.34
N ARG A 8 14.15 40.43 -4.91
CA ARG A 8 13.36 41.67 -4.89
C ARG A 8 13.95 42.65 -3.87
N THR A 9 14.00 43.93 -4.22
CA THR A 9 14.44 44.99 -3.31
C THR A 9 13.59 45.03 -2.04
N THR A 10 14.27 45.12 -0.89
CA THR A 10 13.71 45.27 0.45
C THR A 10 14.34 46.47 1.12
N ASP A 11 13.66 47.05 2.10
CA ASP A 11 14.21 48.16 2.88
C ASP A 11 15.30 47.60 3.82
N ASP A 12 14.90 47.06 4.97
CA ASP A 12 15.78 46.62 6.06
C ASP A 12 15.58 45.15 6.50
N THR A 13 14.99 44.33 5.63
CA THR A 13 14.73 42.90 5.91
C THR A 13 15.41 41.99 4.89
N PHE A 14 15.81 40.80 5.34
CA PHE A 14 16.39 39.76 4.49
C PHE A 14 15.34 39.01 3.66
N LEU A 15 14.05 39.10 4.04
CA LEU A 15 12.92 38.60 3.26
C LEU A 15 11.92 39.70 2.92
N CYS A 16 11.36 39.64 1.71
CA CYS A 16 10.25 40.48 1.30
C CYS A 16 8.90 39.96 1.85
N TRP A 17 7.90 40.84 1.89
CA TRP A 17 6.57 40.53 2.44
C TRP A 17 5.87 39.33 1.75
N GLU A 18 6.08 39.17 0.44
CA GLU A 18 5.48 38.06 -0.30
C GLU A 18 6.09 36.71 0.09
N CYS A 19 7.43 36.64 0.20
CA CYS A 19 8.12 35.42 0.61
C CYS A 19 7.78 35.02 2.05
N VAL A 20 7.71 35.98 2.98
CA VAL A 20 7.33 35.67 4.37
C VAL A 20 5.86 35.25 4.47
N ARG A 21 4.96 35.81 3.66
CA ARG A 21 3.57 35.37 3.59
C ARG A 21 3.46 33.94 3.09
N GLY A 22 4.21 33.60 2.03
CA GLY A 22 4.30 32.24 1.51
C GLY A 22 4.81 31.25 2.57
N LEU A 23 5.93 31.58 3.22
CA LEU A 23 6.51 30.78 4.31
C LEU A 23 5.48 30.56 5.43
N ARG A 24 4.82 31.62 5.89
CA ARG A 24 3.79 31.52 6.94
C ARG A 24 2.63 30.63 6.51
N GLY A 25 2.24 30.68 5.24
CA GLY A 25 1.24 29.79 4.66
C GLY A 25 1.66 28.33 4.76
N GLN A 26 2.87 27.99 4.31
CA GLN A 26 3.43 26.64 4.37
C GLN A 26 3.58 26.13 5.80
N LEU A 27 4.10 26.95 6.72
CA LEU A 27 4.26 26.55 8.12
C LEU A 27 2.91 26.21 8.79
N ARG A 28 1.83 26.89 8.39
CA ARG A 28 0.47 26.62 8.91
C ARG A 28 -0.14 25.33 8.35
N THR A 29 0.38 24.74 7.28
CA THR A 29 -0.09 23.45 6.77
C THR A 29 0.56 22.26 7.49
N ILE A 30 1.65 22.48 8.24
CA ILE A 30 2.41 21.43 8.93
C ILE A 30 1.54 20.55 9.83
N PRO A 31 0.63 21.07 10.68
CA PRO A 31 -0.23 20.21 11.49
C PRO A 31 -1.05 19.21 10.68
N TRP A 32 -1.57 19.64 9.52
CA TRP A 32 -2.31 18.76 8.61
C TRP A 32 -1.40 17.72 7.95
N LEU A 33 -0.21 18.13 7.48
CA LEU A 33 0.77 17.23 6.87
C LEU A 33 1.19 16.12 7.84
N VAL A 34 1.50 16.48 9.09
CA VAL A 34 1.87 15.52 10.14
C VAL A 34 0.74 14.52 10.39
N ALA A 35 -0.50 14.99 10.46
CA ALA A 35 -1.65 14.10 10.63
C ALA A 35 -1.81 13.12 9.44
N GLN A 36 -1.64 13.56 8.20
CA GLN A 36 -1.73 12.69 7.02
C GLN A 36 -0.58 11.68 6.95
N LEU A 37 0.65 12.09 7.26
CA LEU A 37 1.80 11.20 7.33
C LEU A 37 1.61 10.13 8.41
N GLN A 38 1.17 10.53 9.61
CA GLN A 38 0.84 9.57 10.69
C GLN A 38 -0.27 8.60 10.28
N LEU A 39 -1.30 9.06 9.57
CA LEU A 39 -2.33 8.17 9.01
C LEU A 39 -1.75 7.20 7.98
N SER A 40 -0.81 7.64 7.14
CA SER A 40 -0.17 6.78 6.14
C SER A 40 0.70 5.71 6.79
N ILE A 41 1.49 6.10 7.81
CA ILE A 41 2.29 5.19 8.64
C ILE A 41 1.40 4.16 9.38
N THR A 42 0.25 4.60 9.92
CA THR A 42 -0.65 3.73 10.72
C THR A 42 -1.69 2.94 9.92
N ARG A 43 -2.08 3.37 8.72
CA ARG A 43 -2.98 2.59 7.84
C ARG A 43 -2.34 1.28 7.41
N GLN A 44 -1.01 1.24 7.26
CA GLN A 44 -0.29 0.03 6.88
C GLN A 44 -0.19 -1.00 8.02
N SER A 45 -0.13 -0.57 9.28
CA SER A 45 -0.18 -1.50 10.42
C SER A 45 -1.55 -2.17 10.58
N LYS A 46 -2.63 -1.58 10.06
CA LYS A 46 -3.95 -2.24 9.96
C LYS A 46 -4.11 -3.11 8.71
N LEU A 47 -3.37 -2.82 7.65
CA LEU A 47 -3.36 -3.61 6.40
C LEU A 47 -2.42 -4.82 6.46
N SER A 48 -1.45 -4.86 7.38
CA SER A 48 -0.58 -6.03 7.62
C SER A 48 -1.28 -7.17 8.39
N ALA A 49 -2.45 -6.92 8.99
CA ALA A 49 -3.23 -7.96 9.65
C ALA A 49 -3.92 -8.92 8.64
N ASN A 50 -3.87 -8.62 7.32
CA ASN A 50 -4.50 -9.46 6.29
C ASN A 50 -3.71 -9.43 4.96
N ARG A 51 -2.57 -10.15 4.86
CA ARG A 51 -2.18 -10.97 3.69
C ARG A 51 -0.83 -11.73 3.82
N VAL A 52 -0.94 -13.06 3.76
CA VAL A 52 -0.16 -14.09 3.01
C VAL A 52 1.38 -13.99 2.95
N GLY A 53 2.03 -14.65 3.91
CA GLY A 53 2.90 -15.83 3.71
C GLY A 53 3.73 -15.96 2.43
N GLY A 54 4.79 -15.17 2.30
CA GLY A 54 5.99 -15.57 1.54
C GLY A 54 7.01 -16.21 2.50
N ARG A 55 7.60 -17.36 2.13
CA ARG A 55 8.79 -17.88 2.83
C ARG A 55 9.99 -17.02 2.42
N SER A 56 10.44 -16.17 3.33
CA SER A 56 11.75 -15.50 3.32
C SER A 56 12.08 -15.09 4.75
N ASP A 57 13.33 -15.29 5.17
CA ASP A 57 13.83 -15.19 6.55
C ASP A 57 14.07 -13.74 7.04
N GLU A 58 13.49 -12.76 6.36
CA GLU A 58 13.33 -11.40 6.85
C GLU A 58 11.91 -10.99 6.47
N THR A 59 10.98 -11.01 7.43
CA THR A 59 9.66 -10.40 7.21
C THR A 59 9.84 -8.89 7.38
N PRO A 60 9.88 -8.08 6.31
CA PRO A 60 10.00 -6.64 6.49
C PRO A 60 8.65 -6.18 7.03
N VAL A 61 8.68 -5.50 8.16
CA VAL A 61 7.52 -4.77 8.65
C VAL A 61 7.07 -3.86 7.50
N PRO A 62 5.79 -3.87 7.07
CA PRO A 62 5.27 -2.90 6.12
C PRO A 62 5.16 -1.56 6.85
N PHE A 63 6.30 -0.91 7.02
CA PHE A 63 6.46 0.46 7.44
C PHE A 63 6.58 1.27 6.16
N ASP A 64 5.78 2.32 6.04
CA ASP A 64 5.99 3.28 4.96
C ASP A 64 7.23 4.10 5.30
N GLU A 65 8.40 3.52 4.99
CA GLU A 65 9.71 4.10 5.22
C GLU A 65 9.76 5.53 4.70
N ARG A 66 9.12 5.79 3.55
CA ARG A 66 9.06 7.14 2.96
C ARG A 66 8.20 8.11 3.76
N ALA A 67 7.02 7.70 4.23
CA ALA A 67 6.19 8.58 5.04
C ALA A 67 6.85 8.89 6.39
N SER A 68 7.60 7.95 6.96
CA SER A 68 8.42 8.20 8.14
C SER A 68 9.60 9.11 7.84
N ASP A 69 10.39 8.81 6.80
CA ASP A 69 11.53 9.62 6.37
C ASP A 69 11.10 11.06 6.08
N ALA A 70 9.92 11.26 5.47
CA ALA A 70 9.36 12.57 5.22
C ALA A 70 8.95 13.29 6.52
N LEU A 71 8.37 12.57 7.50
CA LEU A 71 8.04 13.13 8.81
C LEU A 71 9.30 13.50 9.61
N ASP A 72 10.31 12.64 9.60
CA ASP A 72 11.58 12.84 10.28
C ASP A 72 12.35 14.00 9.64
N HIS A 73 12.44 14.05 8.31
CA HIS A 73 13.06 15.16 7.59
C HIS A 73 12.36 16.50 7.90
N LEU A 74 11.02 16.51 7.93
CA LEU A 74 10.24 17.69 8.32
C LEU A 74 10.54 18.09 9.76
N HIS A 75 10.55 17.13 10.70
CA HIS A 75 10.85 17.38 12.10
C HIS A 75 12.25 17.96 12.29
N THR A 76 13.28 17.29 11.76
CA THR A 76 14.69 17.72 11.87
C THR A 76 14.90 19.12 11.29
N THR A 77 14.28 19.43 10.14
CA THR A 77 14.36 20.76 9.52
C THR A 77 13.79 21.83 10.44
N LEU A 78 12.59 21.62 11.02
CA LEU A 78 11.98 22.60 11.91
C LEU A 78 12.75 22.75 13.22
N VAL A 79 13.23 21.64 13.81
CA VAL A 79 14.05 21.68 15.03
C VAL A 79 15.30 22.53 14.81
N ARG A 80 16.00 22.31 13.68
CA ARG A 80 17.19 23.09 13.32
C ARG A 80 16.90 24.59 13.29
N TRP A 81 15.85 25.01 12.59
CA TRP A 81 15.54 26.44 12.43
C TRP A 81 14.97 27.09 13.69
N VAL A 82 14.20 26.36 14.49
CA VAL A 82 13.78 26.86 15.81
C VAL A 82 15.01 27.11 16.67
N ARG A 83 15.93 26.14 16.74
CA ARG A 83 17.17 26.26 17.52
C ARG A 83 18.03 27.43 17.05
N ASP A 84 18.25 27.54 15.74
CA ASP A 84 19.03 28.64 15.15
C ASP A 84 18.46 30.02 15.51
N LEU A 85 17.14 30.21 15.42
CA LEU A 85 16.49 31.47 15.81
C LEU A 85 16.57 31.74 17.30
N THR A 86 16.48 30.71 18.14
CA THR A 86 16.64 30.88 19.59
C THR A 86 18.06 31.27 19.98
N GLU A 87 19.08 30.70 19.33
CA GLU A 87 20.49 30.96 19.61
C GLU A 87 20.95 32.31 19.03
N SER A 88 20.63 32.61 17.77
CA SER A 88 21.11 33.80 17.07
C SER A 88 20.32 35.07 17.39
N ARG A 89 19.02 34.96 17.72
CA ARG A 89 18.12 36.11 17.91
C ARG A 89 17.51 36.21 19.31
N GLY A 90 17.84 35.30 20.21
CA GLY A 90 17.34 35.30 21.59
C GLY A 90 15.82 35.07 21.69
N ALA A 91 15.20 34.54 20.64
CA ALA A 91 13.78 34.17 20.67
C ALA A 91 13.57 33.02 21.67
N THR A 92 12.54 33.10 22.49
CA THR A 92 12.21 32.00 23.43
C THR A 92 11.23 31.03 22.78
N TYR A 93 11.61 29.76 22.70
CA TYR A 93 10.69 28.70 22.30
C TYR A 93 9.70 28.42 23.43
N THR A 94 8.39 28.49 23.12
CA THR A 94 7.29 28.31 24.09
C THR A 94 6.32 27.19 23.69
N GLY A 95 6.63 26.43 22.64
CA GLY A 95 5.80 25.35 22.13
C GLY A 95 6.00 24.03 22.87
N ALA A 96 5.07 23.09 22.67
CA ALA A 96 5.23 21.71 23.11
C ALA A 96 6.27 20.95 22.27
N ASP A 97 6.69 19.77 22.74
CA ASP A 97 7.55 18.88 21.97
C ASP A 97 6.72 18.22 20.85
N GLY A 98 6.98 18.62 19.60
CA GLY A 98 6.33 18.03 18.43
C GLY A 98 6.41 18.86 17.16
N THR A 99 6.47 18.19 16.00
CA THR A 99 6.55 18.80 14.67
C THR A 99 5.48 19.87 14.41
N PRO A 100 4.18 19.68 14.78
CA PRO A 100 3.17 20.71 14.61
C PRO A 100 3.44 21.98 15.42
N ALA A 101 3.94 21.83 16.66
CA ALA A 101 4.24 22.96 17.55
C ALA A 101 5.42 23.77 17.03
N LEU A 102 6.48 23.12 16.54
CA LEU A 102 7.63 23.77 15.90
C LEU A 102 7.20 24.61 14.69
N GLY A 103 6.38 24.02 13.80
CA GLY A 103 5.85 24.71 12.62
C GLY A 103 5.00 25.94 13.00
N MET A 104 4.13 25.80 13.99
CA MET A 104 3.29 26.90 14.48
C MET A 104 4.09 28.00 15.17
N TRP A 105 5.12 27.65 15.93
CA TRP A 105 6.00 28.64 16.56
C TRP A 105 6.77 29.43 15.51
N LEU A 106 7.33 28.78 14.48
CA LEU A 106 7.97 29.48 13.35
C LEU A 106 6.98 30.38 12.62
N ALA A 107 5.73 29.93 12.41
CA ALA A 107 4.68 30.72 11.77
C ALA A 107 4.27 31.97 12.57
N HIS A 108 4.45 31.94 13.89
CA HIS A 108 4.22 33.07 14.79
C HIS A 108 5.42 34.03 14.83
N ASN A 109 6.64 33.50 14.72
CA ASN A 109 7.90 34.25 14.80
C ASN A 109 8.46 34.65 13.42
N VAL A 110 7.61 34.74 12.40
CA VAL A 110 8.06 35.07 11.03
C VAL A 110 8.71 36.45 10.92
N VAL A 111 8.39 37.39 11.81
CA VAL A 111 9.05 38.70 11.87
C VAL A 111 10.52 38.52 12.30
N THR A 112 10.81 37.66 13.27
CA THR A 112 12.18 37.31 13.66
C THR A 112 12.92 36.66 12.50
N VAL A 113 12.24 35.78 11.74
CA VAL A 113 12.80 35.16 10.53
C VAL A 113 13.15 36.22 9.49
N MET A 114 12.30 37.22 9.25
CA MET A 114 12.59 38.28 8.26
C MET A 114 13.88 39.07 8.52
N HIS A 115 14.31 39.12 9.79
CA HIS A 115 15.53 39.81 10.18
C HIS A 115 16.74 38.87 10.29
N SER A 116 16.59 37.57 10.03
CA SER A 116 17.70 36.61 9.98
C SER A 116 18.44 36.67 8.65
N GLU A 117 19.77 36.59 8.67
CA GLU A 117 20.60 36.55 7.47
C GLU A 117 20.30 35.29 6.63
N ASP A 118 19.98 34.18 7.31
CA ASP A 118 19.69 32.88 6.71
C ASP A 118 18.21 32.69 6.32
N ALA A 119 17.41 33.76 6.33
CA ALA A 119 15.97 33.68 6.12
C ALA A 119 15.58 33.07 4.76
N GLY A 120 16.37 33.34 3.71
CA GLY A 120 16.20 32.75 2.39
C GLY A 120 16.43 31.23 2.40
N LEU A 121 17.49 30.79 3.09
CA LEU A 121 17.82 29.38 3.25
C LEU A 121 16.71 28.66 4.03
N LEU A 122 16.27 29.22 5.16
CA LEU A 122 15.14 28.70 5.95
C LEU A 122 13.90 28.51 5.08
N CYS A 123 13.54 29.54 4.30
CA CYS A 123 12.40 29.44 3.42
C CYS A 123 12.54 28.29 2.40
N SER A 124 13.73 28.11 1.81
CA SER A 124 13.97 27.04 0.83
C SER A 124 13.96 25.63 1.44
N GLU A 125 14.50 25.47 2.65
CA GLU A 125 14.51 24.19 3.35
C GLU A 125 13.11 23.79 3.83
N VAL A 126 12.34 24.75 4.36
CA VAL A 126 10.93 24.50 4.74
C VAL A 126 10.10 24.14 3.53
N ASP A 127 10.27 24.84 2.41
CA ASP A 127 9.58 24.54 1.15
C ASP A 127 9.91 23.13 0.65
N THR A 128 11.19 22.76 0.68
CA THR A 128 11.67 21.41 0.31
C THR A 128 11.06 20.34 1.21
N ALA A 129 11.07 20.54 2.53
CA ALA A 129 10.51 19.60 3.50
C ALA A 129 8.99 19.44 3.35
N VAL A 130 8.26 20.54 3.14
CA VAL A 130 6.81 20.53 2.89
C VAL A 130 6.47 19.81 1.58
N GLN A 131 7.22 20.07 0.50
CA GLN A 131 7.03 19.36 -0.77
C GLN A 131 7.36 17.87 -0.65
N HIS A 132 8.39 17.50 0.11
CA HIS A 132 8.73 16.10 0.36
C HIS A 132 7.59 15.39 1.11
N ALA A 133 7.06 16.00 2.17
CA ALA A 133 5.88 15.52 2.88
C ALA A 133 4.65 15.40 1.97
N GLY A 134 4.38 16.39 1.12
CA GLY A 134 3.29 16.35 0.15
C GLY A 134 3.41 15.17 -0.83
N ARG A 135 4.60 14.95 -1.40
CA ARG A 135 4.84 13.81 -2.32
C ARG A 135 4.65 12.46 -1.65
N ALA A 136 5.03 12.33 -0.38
CA ALA A 136 4.81 11.10 0.38
C ALA A 136 3.31 10.84 0.64
N ILE A 137 2.50 11.90 0.79
CA ILE A 137 1.03 11.79 0.97
C ILE A 137 0.33 11.48 -0.37
N ASP A 138 0.71 12.16 -1.46
CA ASP A 138 0.02 12.10 -2.76
C ASP A 138 0.42 10.88 -3.62
N GLN A 139 1.02 9.86 -3.01
CA GLN A 139 1.52 8.71 -3.76
C GLN A 139 0.39 7.75 -4.18
N PRO A 140 0.25 7.43 -5.49
CA PRO A 140 -0.65 6.37 -5.91
C PRO A 140 -0.14 5.01 -5.44
N ASP A 141 -1.05 4.18 -4.94
CA ASP A 141 -0.76 2.79 -4.54
C ASP A 141 0.03 2.07 -5.65
N PRO A 142 1.06 1.28 -5.31
CA PRO A 142 1.78 0.50 -6.29
C PRO A 142 0.80 -0.41 -7.06
N PRO A 143 0.98 -0.56 -8.39
CA PRO A 143 0.05 -1.33 -9.20
C PRO A 143 0.09 -2.81 -8.78
N ILE A 144 -1.09 -3.40 -8.65
CA ILE A 144 -1.29 -4.77 -8.17
C ILE A 144 -1.30 -5.70 -9.38
N TYR A 145 -0.62 -6.83 -9.26
CA TYR A 145 -0.67 -7.90 -10.24
C TYR A 145 -2.10 -8.45 -10.39
N ARG A 146 -2.59 -8.52 -11.63
CA ARG A 146 -3.96 -8.97 -11.99
C ARG A 146 -3.97 -10.27 -12.79
N GLY A 147 -2.82 -10.92 -12.94
CA GLY A 147 -2.68 -12.17 -13.66
C GLY A 147 -2.19 -12.05 -15.10
N PRO A 148 -1.94 -13.18 -15.76
CA PRO A 148 -1.47 -13.20 -17.13
C PRO A 148 -2.62 -12.89 -18.10
N CYS A 149 -2.27 -12.23 -19.21
CA CYS A 149 -3.23 -11.87 -20.25
C CYS A 149 -3.84 -13.14 -20.89
N PRO A 150 -5.18 -13.32 -20.82
CA PRO A 150 -5.85 -14.50 -21.35
C PRO A 150 -6.07 -14.46 -22.87
N THR A 151 -5.73 -13.35 -23.53
CA THR A 151 -5.99 -13.15 -24.96
C THR A 151 -5.25 -14.20 -25.77
N VAL A 152 -5.97 -14.87 -26.67
CA VAL A 152 -5.38 -15.76 -27.67
C VAL A 152 -5.02 -14.90 -28.88
N THR A 153 -3.73 -14.85 -29.21
CA THR A 153 -3.17 -14.12 -30.34
C THR A 153 -2.73 -15.12 -31.40
N GLY A 154 -3.37 -15.10 -32.57
CA GLY A 154 -3.02 -15.95 -33.70
C GLY A 154 -4.02 -15.76 -34.83
N ASP A 155 -3.49 -15.55 -36.03
CA ASP A 155 -4.20 -15.21 -37.26
C ASP A 155 -4.30 -16.42 -38.19
N GLY A 156 -4.59 -17.62 -37.66
CA GLY A 156 -5.00 -18.81 -38.42
C GLY A 156 -4.03 -19.40 -39.44
N TYR A 157 -2.99 -18.68 -39.88
CA TYR A 157 -2.14 -19.04 -41.01
C TYR A 157 -1.17 -20.20 -40.70
N ARG A 158 -1.09 -20.62 -39.42
CA ARG A 158 -0.28 -21.75 -38.95
C ARG A 158 -0.96 -22.66 -37.90
N ASN A 159 -2.26 -22.49 -37.61
CA ASN A 159 -2.97 -23.25 -36.56
C ASN A 159 -2.28 -23.25 -35.16
N LEU A 160 -1.43 -22.26 -34.84
CA LEU A 160 -0.93 -22.03 -33.48
C LEU A 160 -1.69 -20.85 -32.87
N ALA A 161 -2.74 -21.16 -32.13
CA ALA A 161 -3.42 -20.19 -31.28
C ALA A 161 -2.55 -19.92 -30.04
N ASP A 162 -1.58 -19.01 -30.15
CA ASP A 162 -0.68 -18.70 -29.04
C ASP A 162 -1.34 -17.76 -28.02
N ARG A 163 -1.29 -18.11 -26.74
CA ARG A 163 -1.78 -17.20 -25.68
C ARG A 163 -0.80 -16.06 -25.48
N CYS A 164 -1.32 -14.83 -25.34
CA CYS A 164 -0.53 -13.63 -25.07
C CYS A 164 0.29 -13.77 -23.79
N GLY A 165 -0.33 -14.19 -22.68
CA GLY A 165 0.35 -14.55 -21.43
C GLY A 165 1.11 -13.42 -20.71
N ALA A 166 1.06 -12.18 -21.21
CA ALA A 166 1.76 -11.05 -20.59
C ALA A 166 1.16 -10.68 -19.24
N ASP A 167 2.01 -10.41 -18.25
CA ASP A 167 1.61 -10.05 -16.90
C ASP A 167 0.87 -8.70 -16.87
N LEU A 168 -0.30 -8.69 -16.24
CA LEU A 168 -1.15 -7.51 -16.12
C LEU A 168 -1.00 -6.88 -14.75
N TYR A 169 -0.88 -5.55 -14.73
CA TYR A 169 -0.80 -4.74 -13.53
C TYR A 169 -1.83 -3.62 -13.59
N GLY A 170 -2.46 -3.32 -12.46
CA GLY A 170 -3.45 -2.24 -12.36
C GLY A 170 -3.56 -1.69 -10.96
N ALA A 171 -3.91 -0.42 -10.84
CA ALA A 171 -4.10 0.22 -9.53
C ALA A 171 -5.20 -0.49 -8.72
N ARG A 172 -5.20 -0.25 -7.41
CA ARG A 172 -6.22 -0.77 -6.51
C ARG A 172 -7.58 -0.15 -6.88
N GLY A 173 -8.61 -0.97 -7.00
CA GLY A 173 -9.97 -0.52 -7.35
C GLY A 173 -10.21 -0.19 -8.82
N THR A 174 -9.22 -0.34 -9.72
CA THR A 174 -9.47 -0.17 -11.16
C THR A 174 -10.32 -1.32 -11.70
N ASP A 175 -11.37 -1.00 -12.46
CA ASP A 175 -12.23 -2.02 -13.08
C ASP A 175 -11.62 -2.62 -14.36
N PHE A 176 -10.73 -1.91 -15.05
CA PHE A 176 -10.11 -2.34 -16.32
C PHE A 176 -8.60 -2.17 -16.35
N VAL A 177 -7.89 -3.15 -16.92
CA VAL A 177 -6.46 -3.08 -17.22
C VAL A 177 -6.19 -3.35 -18.70
N ARG A 178 -5.25 -2.62 -19.29
CA ARG A 178 -4.86 -2.81 -20.70
C ARG A 178 -3.57 -3.62 -20.77
N CYS A 179 -3.58 -4.69 -21.56
CA CYS A 179 -2.38 -5.48 -21.81
C CYS A 179 -1.37 -4.70 -22.64
N HIS A 180 -0.13 -4.60 -22.16
CA HIS A 180 0.95 -3.91 -22.88
C HIS A 180 1.42 -4.67 -24.13
N ARG A 181 1.18 -5.99 -24.21
CA ARG A 181 1.67 -6.86 -25.31
C ARG A 181 0.67 -6.93 -26.47
N CYS A 182 -0.59 -7.28 -26.21
CA CYS A 182 -1.60 -7.41 -27.25
C CYS A 182 -2.54 -6.19 -27.36
N GLY A 183 -2.45 -5.22 -26.44
CA GLY A 183 -3.30 -4.03 -26.43
C GLY A 183 -4.74 -4.25 -25.95
N CYS A 184 -5.15 -5.50 -25.70
CA CYS A 184 -6.50 -5.87 -25.27
C CYS A 184 -6.82 -5.31 -23.87
N GLN A 185 -8.07 -4.86 -23.68
CA GLN A 185 -8.57 -4.36 -22.40
C GLN A 185 -9.30 -5.47 -21.66
N HIS A 186 -8.96 -5.67 -20.40
CA HIS A 186 -9.48 -6.74 -19.56
C HIS A 186 -10.20 -6.16 -18.33
N ASP A 187 -11.38 -6.70 -18.05
CA ASP A 187 -12.10 -6.47 -16.79
C ASP A 187 -11.35 -7.20 -15.67
N VAL A 188 -10.98 -6.46 -14.62
CA VAL A 188 -10.21 -6.96 -13.48
C VAL A 188 -10.97 -8.05 -12.72
N ARG A 189 -12.30 -7.92 -12.58
CA ARG A 189 -13.11 -8.92 -11.88
C ARG A 189 -13.11 -10.23 -12.64
N LYS A 190 -13.16 -10.18 -13.98
CA LYS A 190 -13.09 -11.37 -14.83
C LYS A 190 -11.72 -12.04 -14.78
N LEU A 191 -10.64 -11.25 -14.71
CA LEU A 191 -9.29 -11.79 -14.53
C LEU A 191 -9.16 -12.51 -13.18
N GLU A 192 -9.60 -11.88 -12.10
CA GLU A 192 -9.58 -12.47 -10.76
C GLU A 192 -10.42 -13.76 -10.70
N GLN A 193 -11.64 -13.75 -11.26
CA GLN A 193 -12.48 -14.94 -11.37
C GLN A 193 -11.80 -16.05 -12.17
N ARG A 194 -11.09 -15.71 -13.26
CA ARG A 194 -10.37 -16.69 -14.06
C ARG A 194 -9.19 -17.30 -13.31
N MET A 195 -8.39 -16.49 -12.63
CA MET A 195 -7.28 -16.99 -11.80
C MET A 195 -7.79 -17.88 -10.68
N LEU A 196 -8.90 -17.48 -10.05
CA LEU A 196 -9.59 -18.28 -9.05
C LEU A 196 -10.10 -19.61 -9.65
N ALA A 197 -10.68 -19.59 -10.85
CA ALA A 197 -11.12 -20.79 -11.55
C ALA A 197 -9.95 -21.71 -11.96
N GLU A 198 -8.80 -21.17 -12.35
CA GLU A 198 -7.59 -21.97 -12.60
C GLU A 198 -7.06 -22.63 -11.32
N MET A 199 -7.27 -22.01 -10.15
CA MET A 199 -7.00 -22.63 -8.85
C MET A 199 -8.05 -23.65 -8.43
N ASP A 200 -9.29 -23.54 -8.92
CA ASP A 200 -10.38 -24.45 -8.54
C ASP A 200 -10.06 -25.90 -8.90
N ASP A 201 -9.29 -26.14 -9.97
CA ASP A 201 -8.85 -27.47 -10.42
C ASP A 201 -7.73 -28.09 -9.58
N ARG A 202 -7.08 -27.33 -8.69
CA ARG A 202 -6.01 -27.87 -7.87
C ARG A 202 -6.55 -28.83 -6.82
N LEU A 203 -5.93 -30.00 -6.77
CA LEU A 203 -6.12 -30.98 -5.72
C LEU A 203 -5.23 -30.62 -4.54
N MET A 204 -5.83 -30.46 -3.37
CA MET A 204 -5.16 -30.04 -2.14
C MET A 204 -5.74 -30.80 -0.96
N THR A 205 -4.96 -30.94 0.11
CA THR A 205 -5.46 -31.53 1.37
C THR A 205 -6.52 -30.62 2.00
N GLY A 206 -7.39 -31.18 2.84
CA GLY A 206 -8.41 -30.39 3.54
C GLY A 206 -7.84 -29.29 4.45
N ALA A 207 -6.61 -29.45 4.95
CA ALA A 207 -5.92 -28.41 5.72
C ALA A 207 -5.48 -27.24 4.81
N GLU A 208 -4.89 -27.55 3.66
CA GLU A 208 -4.47 -26.55 2.67
C GLU A 208 -5.66 -25.79 2.09
N ILE A 209 -6.76 -26.48 1.75
CA ILE A 209 -7.97 -25.81 1.26
C ILE A 209 -8.52 -24.84 2.28
N ARG A 210 -8.66 -25.24 3.55
CA ARG A 210 -9.16 -24.33 4.61
C ARG A 210 -8.24 -23.13 4.82
N ARG A 211 -6.92 -23.31 4.65
CA ARG A 211 -5.95 -22.22 4.68
C ARG A 211 -6.17 -21.25 3.51
N VAL A 212 -6.22 -21.76 2.28
CA VAL A 212 -6.45 -20.95 1.07
C VAL A 212 -7.80 -20.22 1.16
N MET A 213 -8.87 -20.90 1.56
CA MET A 213 -10.20 -20.31 1.74
C MET A 213 -10.21 -19.16 2.77
N ARG A 214 -9.45 -19.29 3.87
CA ARG A 214 -9.27 -18.20 4.85
C ARG A 214 -8.53 -17.01 4.24
N GLU A 215 -7.45 -17.27 3.50
CA GLU A 215 -6.64 -16.24 2.84
C GLU A 215 -7.43 -15.50 1.75
N LEU A 216 -8.39 -16.18 1.11
CA LEU A 216 -9.33 -15.60 0.13
C LEU A 216 -10.51 -14.84 0.78
N GLY A 217 -10.58 -14.76 2.12
CA GLY A 217 -11.69 -14.10 2.83
C GLY A 217 -12.98 -14.93 2.88
N GLU A 218 -12.90 -16.22 2.56
CA GLU A 218 -14.01 -17.15 2.47
C GLU A 218 -13.85 -18.33 3.46
N PRO A 219 -13.61 -18.11 4.76
CA PRO A 219 -13.23 -19.19 5.67
C PRO A 219 -14.29 -20.29 5.73
N VAL A 220 -13.83 -21.55 5.68
CA VAL A 220 -14.65 -22.74 5.92
C VAL A 220 -14.26 -23.34 7.27
N PRO A 221 -15.16 -23.33 8.28
CA PRO A 221 -14.90 -23.96 9.56
C PRO A 221 -14.57 -25.45 9.40
N GLU A 222 -13.72 -25.96 10.29
CA GLU A 222 -13.30 -27.36 10.26
C GLU A 222 -14.48 -28.33 10.40
N SER A 223 -15.40 -28.02 11.31
CA SER A 223 -16.66 -28.75 11.52
C SER A 223 -17.50 -28.80 10.25
N THR A 224 -17.64 -27.67 9.54
CA THR A 224 -18.38 -27.56 8.27
C THR A 224 -17.72 -28.40 7.17
N PHE A 225 -16.39 -28.31 7.04
CA PHE A 225 -15.65 -29.11 6.06
C PHE A 225 -15.82 -30.61 6.30
N PHE A 226 -15.68 -31.05 7.56
CA PHE A 226 -15.89 -32.46 7.92
C PHE A 226 -17.34 -32.91 7.72
N HIS A 227 -18.31 -32.03 8.01
CA HIS A 227 -19.71 -32.29 7.74
C HIS A 227 -19.96 -32.50 6.25
N TRP A 228 -19.47 -31.60 5.37
CA TRP A 228 -19.59 -31.74 3.91
C TRP A 228 -18.94 -33.01 3.38
N ARG A 229 -17.80 -33.42 3.96
CA ARG A 229 -17.17 -34.71 3.63
C ARG A 229 -18.06 -35.88 4.04
N LYS A 230 -18.63 -35.84 5.24
CA LYS A 230 -19.51 -36.90 5.77
C LYS A 230 -20.81 -37.02 4.97
N THR A 231 -21.38 -35.90 4.55
CA THR A 231 -22.61 -35.85 3.74
C THR A 231 -22.36 -36.01 2.24
N SER A 232 -21.12 -36.29 1.82
CA SER A 232 -20.70 -36.46 0.42
C SER A 232 -20.95 -35.22 -0.47
N ARG A 233 -21.12 -34.04 0.13
CA ARG A 233 -21.22 -32.76 -0.58
C ARG A 233 -19.88 -32.33 -1.18
N ILE A 234 -18.78 -32.79 -0.58
CA ILE A 234 -17.43 -32.75 -1.15
C ILE A 234 -16.85 -34.17 -1.12
N GLN A 235 -16.12 -34.55 -2.17
CA GLN A 235 -15.57 -35.90 -2.31
C GLN A 235 -14.06 -35.86 -2.47
N ALA A 236 -13.38 -36.83 -1.84
CA ALA A 236 -11.95 -37.02 -2.03
C ALA A 236 -11.67 -37.44 -3.49
N ARG A 237 -10.65 -36.85 -4.10
CA ARG A 237 -10.22 -37.14 -5.48
C ARG A 237 -8.94 -37.96 -5.54
N GLY A 238 -8.36 -38.27 -4.39
CA GLY A 238 -7.11 -39.02 -4.25
C GLY A 238 -6.56 -38.88 -2.83
N TRP A 239 -5.30 -39.29 -2.66
CA TRP A 239 -4.57 -39.25 -1.41
C TRP A 239 -3.19 -38.62 -1.62
N MET A 240 -2.72 -37.87 -0.63
CA MET A 240 -1.40 -37.26 -0.64
C MET A 240 -0.40 -38.22 0.00
N HIS A 241 0.57 -38.69 -0.77
CA HIS A 241 1.65 -39.55 -0.30
C HIS A 241 3.00 -38.95 -0.69
N ASP A 242 3.82 -38.61 0.30
CA ASP A 242 5.18 -38.06 0.11
C ASP A 242 5.25 -36.91 -0.91
N GLY A 243 4.30 -35.96 -0.83
CA GLY A 243 4.20 -34.81 -1.73
C GLY A 243 3.66 -35.10 -3.13
N ARG A 244 3.24 -36.33 -3.44
CA ARG A 244 2.56 -36.71 -4.69
C ARG A 244 1.13 -37.17 -4.46
N ILE A 245 0.26 -36.86 -5.42
CA ILE A 245 -1.15 -37.27 -5.37
C ILE A 245 -1.30 -38.62 -6.04
N THR A 246 -1.89 -39.57 -5.31
CA THR A 246 -2.23 -40.91 -5.81
C THR A 246 -3.73 -41.08 -5.89
N ASP A 247 -4.19 -41.85 -6.87
CA ASP A 247 -5.59 -42.20 -7.09
C ASP A 247 -6.07 -43.38 -6.21
N HIS A 248 -5.15 -44.00 -5.46
CA HIS A 248 -5.43 -45.07 -4.52
C HIS A 248 -4.73 -44.81 -3.18
N PHE A 249 -5.29 -45.43 -2.14
CA PHE A 249 -4.80 -45.32 -0.77
C PHE A 249 -3.55 -46.18 -0.57
N LEU A 250 -2.43 -45.54 -0.24
CA LEU A 250 -1.15 -46.23 -0.03
C LEU A 250 -0.85 -46.46 1.45
N HIS A 251 -1.13 -45.47 2.31
CA HIS A 251 -0.81 -45.55 3.73
C HIS A 251 -1.91 -44.96 4.63
N ARG A 252 -2.01 -45.49 5.86
CA ARG A 252 -3.05 -45.12 6.84
C ARG A 252 -3.13 -43.62 7.15
N ASN A 253 -1.98 -42.94 7.05
CA ASN A 253 -1.83 -41.53 7.40
C ASN A 253 -1.90 -40.59 6.19
N ASP A 254 -2.10 -41.10 4.97
CA ASP A 254 -2.16 -40.26 3.78
C ASP A 254 -3.43 -39.41 3.78
N PRO A 255 -3.34 -38.08 3.84
CA PRO A 255 -4.53 -37.25 3.89
C PRO A 255 -5.25 -37.27 2.54
N PRO A 256 -6.59 -37.33 2.52
CA PRO A 256 -7.36 -37.21 1.29
C PRO A 256 -7.19 -35.81 0.70
N VAL A 257 -7.10 -35.74 -0.63
CA VAL A 257 -7.10 -34.49 -1.38
C VAL A 257 -8.47 -34.23 -2.01
N PHE A 258 -8.82 -32.96 -2.11
CA PHE A 258 -10.08 -32.48 -2.66
C PHE A 258 -9.79 -31.39 -3.67
N ARG A 259 -10.72 -31.19 -4.61
CA ARG A 259 -10.66 -30.09 -5.56
C ARG A 259 -11.15 -28.81 -4.88
N LEU A 260 -10.40 -27.72 -4.99
CA LEU A 260 -10.76 -26.43 -4.36
C LEU A 260 -12.14 -25.94 -4.84
N GLY A 261 -12.44 -26.10 -6.13
CA GLY A 261 -13.73 -25.72 -6.73
C GLY A 261 -14.92 -26.47 -6.15
N ASP A 262 -14.78 -27.75 -5.80
CA ASP A 262 -15.86 -28.55 -5.21
C ASP A 262 -16.23 -27.98 -3.82
N VAL A 263 -15.24 -27.50 -3.06
CA VAL A 263 -15.44 -26.89 -1.73
C VAL A 263 -16.04 -25.50 -1.82
N ARG A 264 -15.63 -24.69 -2.81
CA ARG A 264 -16.23 -23.36 -3.06
C ARG A 264 -17.67 -23.46 -3.53
N THR A 265 -17.96 -24.42 -4.42
CA THR A 265 -19.34 -24.72 -4.86
C THR A 265 -20.20 -25.18 -3.67
N ALA A 266 -19.67 -26.07 -2.82
CA ALA A 266 -20.35 -26.51 -1.61
C ALA A 266 -20.62 -25.34 -0.63
N ARG A 267 -19.81 -24.28 -0.61
CA ARG A 267 -20.07 -23.08 0.18
C ARG A 267 -21.17 -22.21 -0.41
N GLN A 268 -21.12 -21.96 -1.72
CA GLN A 268 -22.09 -21.11 -2.43
C GLN A 268 -23.51 -21.69 -2.40
N GLY A 269 -23.67 -22.99 -2.61
CA GLY A 269 -24.98 -23.66 -2.53
C GLY A 269 -25.52 -23.85 -1.10
N GLY A 270 -24.91 -23.22 -0.09
CA GLY A 270 -25.35 -23.25 1.31
C GLY A 270 -25.84 -21.89 1.82
N VAL A 271 -25.81 -20.87 0.95
CA VAL A 271 -26.43 -19.55 1.19
C VAL A 271 -27.88 -19.64 0.73
N ASP A 272 -28.69 -20.43 1.43
CA ASP A 272 -30.13 -20.25 1.38
C ASP A 272 -30.48 -19.03 2.23
N VAL A 273 -31.29 -18.17 1.64
CA VAL A 273 -31.82 -16.91 2.18
C VAL A 273 -32.44 -17.18 3.56
N VAL A 274 -31.92 -16.53 4.60
CA VAL A 274 -32.64 -16.41 5.86
C VAL A 274 -33.56 -15.20 5.71
N GLU A 275 -34.85 -15.46 5.47
CA GLU A 275 -35.95 -14.55 5.82
C GLU A 275 -36.06 -14.40 7.34
#